data_AF-A0A0S4IWF4-F1
#
_entry.id   AF-A0A0S4IWF4-F1
#
_cell.length_a   1.000
_cell.length_b   1.000
_cell.length_c   1.000
_cell.angle_alpha   90.00
_cell.angle_beta   90.00
_cell.angle_gamma   90.00
#
_symmetry.space_group_name_H-M   'P 1'
#
loop_
_entity.id
_entity.type
_entity.pdbx_description
1 polymer ?
#
loop_
_entity_poly.entity_id
_entity_poly.type
_entity_poly.pdbx_seq_one_letter_code
_entity_poly.pdbx_strand_id
1 'polypeptide(L)'
;MNAGFNVAAQQQRETYANQNAWSTRLLQTGPPGECADWALSCFFCPCAAAYAKHRADRSNPCYNLLCWNPIASYAYIRHEYGIDGPCGDDCGYGLLCGPCMIRQSYTETRIRGVSSKPWATSYRQNLEQWNRSMFDCSFCGLMRAIVCPCCVAAEVRSILQPTASGDDCFNCFCINPASVYGQVRNHYGIFSDCGDGEDICLPLFCFPCSLNRALTESKSRIKGSPAPRFGL
;
A
#
# COMPACT_ATOMS: atom_id res chain seq x y z
N MET A 1 -10.07 -28.83 -25.01
CA MET A 1 -8.62 -28.59 -24.90
C MET A 1 -8.25 -27.33 -24.10
N ASN A 2 -9.16 -26.71 -23.32
CA ASN A 2 -8.84 -25.47 -22.57
C ASN A 2 -8.40 -25.68 -21.10
N ALA A 3 -8.40 -26.92 -20.59
CA ALA A 3 -8.04 -27.18 -19.20
C ALA A 3 -6.52 -27.08 -18.95
N GLY A 4 -5.67 -27.42 -19.93
CA GLY A 4 -4.21 -27.45 -19.76
C GLY A 4 -3.53 -26.07 -19.69
N PHE A 5 -4.08 -25.06 -20.38
CA PHE A 5 -3.53 -23.70 -20.37
C PHE A 5 -3.68 -23.01 -19.00
N ASN A 6 -4.76 -23.32 -18.28
CA ASN A 6 -4.99 -22.75 -16.96
C ASN A 6 -4.03 -23.32 -15.92
N VAL A 7 -3.71 -24.63 -15.99
CA VAL A 7 -2.80 -25.27 -15.03
C VAL A 7 -1.37 -24.75 -15.18
N ALA A 8 -0.87 -24.58 -16.41
CA ALA A 8 0.48 -24.05 -16.64
C ALA A 8 0.62 -22.58 -16.20
N ALA A 9 -0.40 -21.74 -16.47
CA ALA A 9 -0.43 -20.35 -16.01
C ALA A 9 -0.52 -20.27 -14.47
N GLN A 10 -1.24 -21.20 -13.85
CA GLN A 10 -1.39 -21.27 -12.40
C GLN A 10 -0.09 -21.74 -11.72
N GLN A 11 0.57 -22.77 -12.25
CA GLN A 11 1.90 -23.21 -11.78
C GLN A 11 2.96 -22.13 -11.97
N GLN A 12 2.93 -21.37 -13.06
CA GLN A 12 3.81 -20.21 -13.22
C GLN A 12 3.53 -19.15 -12.15
N ARG A 13 2.26 -18.79 -11.90
CA ARG A 13 1.91 -17.83 -10.84
C ARG A 13 2.35 -18.29 -9.45
N GLU A 14 2.18 -19.57 -9.14
CA GLU A 14 2.63 -20.16 -7.87
C GLU A 14 4.17 -20.15 -7.75
N THR A 15 4.88 -20.42 -8.85
CA THR A 15 6.34 -20.34 -8.88
C THR A 15 6.83 -18.90 -8.66
N TYR A 16 6.17 -17.91 -9.28
CA TYR A 16 6.52 -16.49 -9.11
C TYR A 16 6.09 -15.92 -7.75
N ALA A 17 5.00 -16.40 -7.18
CA ALA A 17 4.54 -16.01 -5.83
C ALA A 17 5.53 -16.46 -4.74
N ASN A 18 6.31 -17.52 -4.99
CA ASN A 18 7.32 -18.04 -4.08
C ASN A 18 8.71 -17.40 -4.26
N GLN A 19 8.87 -16.42 -5.17
CA GLN A 19 10.13 -15.72 -5.36
C GLN A 19 10.13 -14.39 -4.61
N ASN A 20 11.03 -14.27 -3.62
CA ASN A 20 11.36 -13.03 -2.89
C ASN A 20 12.18 -12.04 -3.75
N ALA A 21 11.87 -11.95 -5.05
CA ALA A 21 12.54 -11.07 -6.00
C ALA A 21 11.57 -10.69 -7.12
N TRP A 22 11.75 -9.51 -7.73
CA TRP A 22 11.00 -9.12 -8.92
C TRP A 22 11.30 -10.05 -10.10
N SER A 23 10.26 -10.46 -10.82
CA SER A 23 10.34 -11.31 -12.02
C SER A 23 10.71 -10.52 -13.28
N THR A 24 10.37 -9.23 -13.31
CA THR A 24 10.60 -8.23 -14.33
C THR A 24 11.68 -7.27 -13.85
N ARG A 25 12.53 -6.81 -14.76
CA ARG A 25 13.59 -5.83 -14.43
C ARG A 25 13.25 -4.43 -14.92
N LEU A 26 13.73 -3.43 -14.20
CA LEU A 26 13.51 -1.99 -14.46
C LEU A 26 13.75 -1.58 -15.92
N LEU A 27 14.87 -2.01 -16.50
CA LEU A 27 15.29 -1.62 -17.86
C LEU A 27 15.00 -2.70 -18.92
N GLN A 28 14.36 -3.80 -18.55
CA GLN A 28 14.13 -4.88 -19.50
C GLN A 28 12.96 -4.51 -20.40
N THR A 29 13.22 -4.25 -21.68
CA THR A 29 12.18 -4.14 -22.69
C THR A 29 11.50 -5.50 -22.82
N GLY A 30 10.22 -5.57 -22.46
CA GLY A 30 9.45 -6.77 -22.75
C GLY A 30 9.17 -6.89 -24.24
N PRO A 31 8.47 -7.96 -24.66
CA PRO A 31 8.09 -8.13 -26.05
C PRO A 31 7.29 -6.91 -26.56
N PRO A 32 7.34 -6.59 -27.86
CA PRO A 32 6.87 -5.33 -28.46
C PRO A 32 5.39 -4.94 -28.21
N GLY A 33 4.57 -5.80 -27.59
CA GLY A 33 3.23 -5.46 -27.10
C GLY A 33 3.19 -4.68 -25.77
N GLU A 34 4.34 -4.51 -25.09
CA GLU A 34 4.44 -3.78 -23.81
C GLU A 34 4.70 -2.27 -23.95
N CYS A 35 4.72 -1.72 -25.17
CA CYS A 35 4.83 -0.27 -25.38
C CYS A 35 3.71 0.52 -24.68
N ALA A 36 2.52 -0.09 -24.52
CA ALA A 36 1.41 0.51 -23.78
C ALA A 36 1.72 0.67 -22.28
N ASP A 37 2.43 -0.27 -21.66
CA ASP A 37 2.83 -0.20 -20.24
C ASP A 37 3.86 0.93 -20.04
N TRP A 38 4.79 1.09 -20.98
CA TRP A 38 5.74 2.21 -20.99
C TRP A 38 5.04 3.55 -21.20
N ALA A 39 4.13 3.65 -22.16
CA ALA A 39 3.37 4.88 -22.38
C ALA A 39 2.53 5.26 -21.15
N LEU A 40 1.86 4.28 -20.54
CA LEU A 40 1.09 4.48 -19.32
C LEU A 40 2.00 4.92 -18.17
N SER A 41 3.18 4.31 -18.03
CA SER A 41 4.12 4.65 -16.95
C SER A 41 4.82 5.98 -17.17
N CYS A 42 5.15 6.37 -18.41
CA CYS A 42 5.81 7.65 -18.68
C CYS A 42 4.85 8.84 -18.64
N PHE A 43 3.67 8.72 -19.27
CA PHE A 43 2.74 9.84 -19.43
C PHE A 43 1.66 9.89 -18.34
N PHE A 44 1.36 8.75 -17.70
CA PHE A 44 0.32 8.60 -16.68
C PHE A 44 0.84 7.89 -15.42
N CYS A 45 2.09 8.21 -15.03
CA CYS A 45 2.79 7.69 -13.85
C CYS A 45 1.87 7.49 -12.63
N PRO A 46 1.11 8.51 -12.17
CA PRO A 46 0.26 8.37 -11.00
C PRO A 46 -0.87 7.35 -11.18
N CYS A 47 -1.50 7.31 -12.35
CA CYS A 47 -2.57 6.37 -12.68
C CYS A 47 -2.04 4.94 -12.78
N ALA A 48 -0.88 4.76 -13.42
CA ALA A 48 -0.22 3.46 -13.53
C ALA A 48 0.12 2.91 -12.14
N ALA A 49 0.68 3.74 -11.25
CA ALA A 49 0.99 3.38 -9.88
C ALA A 49 -0.27 3.02 -9.07
N ALA A 50 -1.31 3.84 -9.20
CA ALA A 50 -2.59 3.62 -8.52
C ALA A 50 -3.26 2.31 -8.93
N TYR A 51 -3.22 2.01 -10.23
CA TYR A 51 -3.79 0.78 -10.77
C TYR A 51 -2.95 -0.46 -10.42
N ALA A 52 -1.61 -0.33 -10.42
CA ALA A 52 -0.71 -1.39 -9.97
C ALA A 52 -1.03 -1.78 -8.52
N LYS A 53 -1.17 -0.78 -7.64
CA LYS A 53 -1.54 -1.00 -6.24
C LYS A 53 -2.92 -1.67 -6.12
N HIS A 54 -3.93 -1.15 -6.81
CA HIS A 54 -5.27 -1.75 -6.84
C HIS A 54 -5.25 -3.23 -7.27
N ARG A 55 -4.41 -3.60 -8.25
CA ARG A 55 -4.27 -5.01 -8.64
C ARG A 55 -3.67 -5.88 -7.52
N ALA A 56 -2.73 -5.34 -6.76
CA ALA A 56 -2.04 -6.06 -5.69
C ALA A 56 -2.96 -6.33 -4.48
N ASP A 57 -3.73 -5.32 -4.04
CA ASP A 57 -4.46 -5.37 -2.76
C ASP A 57 -5.98 -5.12 -2.86
N ARG A 58 -6.51 -4.88 -4.07
CA ARG A 58 -7.91 -4.52 -4.35
C ARG A 58 -8.40 -3.20 -3.74
N SER A 59 -7.51 -2.30 -3.30
CA SER A 59 -7.90 -0.98 -2.77
C SER A 59 -8.46 -0.07 -3.86
N ASN A 60 -9.28 0.94 -3.51
CA ASN A 60 -9.89 1.82 -4.49
C ASN A 60 -8.83 2.57 -5.34
N PRO A 61 -8.89 2.52 -6.69
CA PRO A 61 -7.89 3.12 -7.56
C PRO A 61 -7.90 4.66 -7.53
N CYS A 62 -9.05 5.31 -7.31
CA CYS A 62 -9.16 6.76 -7.14
C CYS A 62 -8.51 7.21 -5.83
N TYR A 63 -8.71 6.45 -4.75
CA TYR A 63 -8.00 6.68 -3.50
C TYR A 63 -6.48 6.56 -3.67
N ASN A 64 -6.02 5.50 -4.34
CA ASN A 64 -4.60 5.35 -4.62
C ASN A 64 -4.05 6.51 -5.47
N LEU A 65 -4.79 6.97 -6.47
CA LEU A 65 -4.36 8.08 -7.34
C LEU A 65 -4.23 9.40 -6.57
N LEU A 66 -5.19 9.71 -5.71
CA LEU A 66 -5.27 11.00 -5.04
C LEU A 66 -4.47 11.07 -3.75
N CYS A 67 -4.31 9.94 -3.06
CA CYS A 67 -3.74 9.91 -1.73
C CYS A 67 -2.36 9.27 -1.67
N TRP A 68 -1.97 8.43 -2.64
CA TRP A 68 -0.65 7.77 -2.62
C TRP A 68 0.39 8.44 -3.51
N ASN A 69 1.62 8.46 -3.01
CA ASN A 69 2.79 8.74 -3.84
C ASN A 69 3.14 7.49 -4.67
N PRO A 70 3.46 7.62 -5.97
CA PRO A 70 3.92 6.51 -6.81
C PRO A 70 5.08 5.69 -6.21
N ILE A 71 6.04 6.34 -5.53
CA ILE A 71 7.15 5.68 -4.82
C ILE A 71 6.62 4.83 -3.65
N ALA A 72 5.69 5.38 -2.85
CA ALA A 72 5.06 4.63 -1.77
C ALA A 72 4.28 3.42 -2.29
N SER A 73 3.59 3.56 -3.43
CA SER A 73 2.87 2.46 -4.06
C SER A 73 3.82 1.34 -4.49
N TYR A 74 4.97 1.67 -5.06
CA TYR A 74 6.00 0.67 -5.40
C TYR A 74 6.49 -0.10 -4.17
N ALA A 75 6.93 0.61 -3.14
CA ALA A 75 7.43 -0.02 -1.91
C ALA A 75 6.35 -0.87 -1.22
N TYR A 76 5.09 -0.40 -1.23
CA TYR A 76 3.97 -1.17 -0.72
C TYR A 76 3.77 -2.48 -1.49
N ILE A 77 3.76 -2.44 -2.82
CA ILE A 77 3.60 -3.63 -3.67
C ILE A 77 4.75 -4.62 -3.42
N ARG A 78 5.98 -4.11 -3.32
CA ARG A 78 7.18 -4.89 -3.02
C ARG A 78 7.02 -5.66 -1.71
N HIS A 79 6.63 -4.95 -0.65
CA HIS A 79 6.36 -5.53 0.66
C HIS A 79 5.18 -6.52 0.65
N GLU A 80 4.12 -6.21 -0.10
CA GLU A 80 2.93 -7.06 -0.22
C GLU A 80 3.23 -8.41 -0.92
N TYR A 81 4.25 -8.44 -1.78
CA TYR A 81 4.77 -9.68 -2.38
C TYR A 81 5.96 -10.29 -1.62
N GLY A 82 6.34 -9.77 -0.46
CA GLY A 82 7.47 -10.29 0.33
C GLY A 82 8.82 -10.14 -0.37
N ILE A 83 8.99 -9.08 -1.18
CA ILE A 83 10.25 -8.78 -1.86
C ILE A 83 11.08 -7.87 -0.94
N ASP A 84 12.21 -8.37 -0.47
CA ASP A 84 13.11 -7.60 0.39
C ASP A 84 14.06 -6.71 -0.43
N GLY A 85 14.68 -5.74 0.23
CA GLY A 85 15.64 -4.84 -0.40
C GLY A 85 16.01 -3.67 0.50
N PRO A 86 17.09 -2.94 0.17
CA PRO A 86 17.69 -1.96 1.06
C PRO A 86 16.74 -0.80 1.40
N CYS A 87 16.91 -0.21 2.58
CA CYS A 87 16.21 1.02 2.94
C CYS A 87 16.64 2.16 2.00
N GLY A 88 15.68 2.92 1.50
CA GLY A 88 15.92 4.11 0.67
C GLY A 88 16.17 3.83 -0.81
N ASP A 89 16.45 2.58 -1.19
CA ASP A 89 16.56 2.16 -2.58
C ASP A 89 15.31 2.53 -3.38
N ASP A 90 14.12 2.28 -2.82
CA ASP A 90 12.85 2.64 -3.47
C ASP A 90 12.73 4.15 -3.72
N CYS A 91 13.16 4.98 -2.78
CA CYS A 91 13.14 6.44 -2.96
C CYS A 91 14.22 6.88 -3.97
N GLY A 92 15.42 6.30 -3.93
CA GLY A 92 16.49 6.54 -4.90
C GLY A 92 16.08 6.15 -6.33
N TYR A 93 15.49 4.98 -6.51
CA TYR A 93 15.00 4.50 -7.81
C TYR A 93 13.84 5.34 -8.32
N GLY A 94 12.92 5.74 -7.46
CA GLY A 94 11.83 6.65 -7.80
C GLY A 94 12.32 7.99 -8.34
N LEU A 95 13.40 8.53 -7.75
CA LEU A 95 14.02 9.78 -8.18
C LEU A 95 14.81 9.64 -9.50
N LEU A 96 15.50 8.51 -9.70
CA LEU A 96 16.34 8.28 -10.89
C LEU A 96 15.51 7.87 -12.12
N CYS A 97 14.55 6.96 -11.96
CA CYS A 97 13.64 6.58 -13.03
C CYS A 97 12.28 6.12 -12.48
N GLY A 98 11.47 7.09 -12.03
CA GLY A 98 10.07 6.87 -11.64
C GLY A 98 9.26 6.07 -12.68
N PRO A 99 9.29 6.38 -13.99
CA PRO A 99 8.57 5.61 -14.99
C PRO A 99 9.00 4.14 -15.08
N CYS A 100 10.30 3.84 -14.96
CA CYS A 100 10.81 2.47 -14.97
C CYS A 100 10.26 1.68 -13.78
N MET A 101 10.32 2.28 -12.59
CA MET A 101 9.84 1.72 -11.34
C MET A 101 8.33 1.45 -11.39
N ILE A 102 7.54 2.41 -11.90
CA ILE A 102 6.09 2.25 -12.03
C ILE A 102 5.72 1.20 -13.06
N ARG A 103 6.43 1.13 -14.19
CA ARG A 103 6.25 0.04 -15.15
C ARG A 103 6.49 -1.30 -14.49
N GLN A 104 7.62 -1.46 -13.80
CA GLN A 104 7.96 -2.72 -13.12
C GLN A 104 6.84 -3.14 -12.17
N SER A 105 6.38 -2.24 -11.29
CA SER A 105 5.22 -2.48 -10.42
C SER A 105 3.96 -2.87 -11.17
N TYR A 106 3.63 -2.16 -12.26
CA TYR A 106 2.44 -2.43 -13.05
C TYR A 106 2.49 -3.79 -13.74
N THR A 107 3.61 -4.14 -14.35
CA THR A 107 3.82 -5.42 -15.03
C THR A 107 3.83 -6.57 -14.02
N GLU A 108 4.46 -6.40 -12.86
CA GLU A 108 4.52 -7.43 -11.81
C GLU A 108 3.16 -7.73 -11.22
N THR A 109 2.40 -6.69 -10.89
CA THR A 109 1.04 -6.86 -10.36
C THR A 109 0.09 -7.43 -11.40
N ARG A 110 0.35 -7.21 -12.70
CA ARG A 110 -0.36 -7.88 -13.79
C ARG A 110 -0.02 -9.37 -13.89
N ILE A 111 1.24 -9.75 -13.69
CA ILE A 111 1.71 -11.14 -13.77
C ILE A 111 1.28 -11.93 -12.53
N ARG A 112 1.56 -11.41 -11.33
CA ARG A 112 1.31 -12.07 -10.05
C ARG A 112 -0.15 -12.03 -9.62
N GLY A 113 -0.89 -10.98 -10.01
CA GLY A 113 -2.28 -10.78 -9.60
C GLY A 113 -2.38 -10.26 -8.17
N VAL A 114 -3.46 -10.60 -7.46
CA VAL A 114 -3.65 -10.19 -6.06
C VAL A 114 -2.65 -10.94 -5.18
N SER A 115 -2.03 -10.27 -4.21
CA SER A 115 -1.15 -10.97 -3.24
C SER A 115 -1.93 -12.04 -2.47
N SER A 116 -1.31 -13.21 -2.28
CA SER A 116 -1.86 -14.33 -1.51
C SER A 116 -1.65 -14.18 0.00
N LYS A 117 -0.71 -13.31 0.40
CA LYS A 117 -0.49 -12.90 1.79
C LYS A 117 -0.66 -11.38 1.92
N PRO A 118 -1.86 -10.84 1.72
CA PRO A 118 -2.04 -9.43 2.01
C PRO A 118 -1.76 -9.21 3.47
N TRP A 119 -0.79 -8.34 3.80
CA TRP A 119 -0.57 -7.96 5.20
C TRP A 119 -1.85 -7.37 5.81
N ALA A 120 -2.77 -6.89 4.97
CA ALA A 120 -4.11 -6.42 5.29
C ALA A 120 -5.21 -7.50 5.47
N THR A 121 -5.00 -8.78 5.16
CA THR A 121 -6.10 -9.78 5.17
C THR A 121 -6.31 -10.51 6.48
N SER A 122 -5.37 -10.50 7.43
CA SER A 122 -5.55 -11.19 8.71
C SER A 122 -6.65 -10.57 9.59
N TYR A 123 -7.04 -9.30 9.36
CA TYR A 123 -8.10 -8.63 10.13
C TYR A 123 -9.49 -8.59 9.48
N ARG A 124 -9.65 -9.04 8.23
CA ARG A 124 -10.95 -9.04 7.54
C ARG A 124 -12.03 -9.94 8.17
N GLN A 125 -11.69 -10.72 9.21
CA GLN A 125 -12.63 -11.64 9.85
C GLN A 125 -13.58 -10.96 10.86
N ASN A 126 -13.32 -9.71 11.28
CA ASN A 126 -14.24 -8.94 12.10
C ASN A 126 -14.56 -7.61 11.40
N LEU A 127 -15.64 -7.60 10.62
CA LEU A 127 -16.20 -6.39 10.01
C LEU A 127 -16.74 -5.47 11.11
N GLU A 128 -15.85 -4.73 11.76
CA GLU A 128 -16.26 -3.70 12.72
C GLU A 128 -16.62 -2.41 11.98
N GLN A 129 -17.84 -1.94 12.19
CA GLN A 129 -18.28 -0.63 11.72
C GLN A 129 -17.63 0.46 12.59
N TRP A 130 -17.36 1.63 12.01
CA TRP A 130 -16.80 2.75 12.77
C TRP A 130 -17.79 3.19 13.87
N ASN A 131 -17.39 3.06 15.14
CA ASN A 131 -18.22 3.49 16.27
C ASN A 131 -17.83 4.88 16.82
N ARG A 132 -16.93 5.61 16.13
CA ARG A 132 -16.46 6.95 16.51
C ARG A 132 -16.73 7.95 15.40
N SER A 133 -17.16 9.17 15.76
CA SER A 133 -17.44 10.26 14.82
C SER A 133 -16.19 10.67 14.02
N MET A 134 -16.39 11.12 12.78
CA MET A 134 -15.34 11.65 11.89
C MET A 134 -14.55 12.82 12.50
N PHE A 135 -15.17 13.55 13.44
CA PHE A 135 -14.58 14.72 14.10
C PHE A 135 -14.12 14.44 15.54
N ASP A 136 -14.12 13.18 15.97
CA ASP A 136 -13.69 12.77 17.31
C ASP A 136 -12.15 12.73 17.42
N CYS A 137 -11.51 13.89 17.21
CA CYS A 137 -10.07 14.07 17.39
C CYS A 137 -9.79 14.86 18.67
N SER A 138 -9.03 14.26 19.60
CA SER A 138 -8.51 15.01 20.74
C SER A 138 -7.61 16.17 20.27
N PHE A 139 -7.73 17.33 20.90
CA PHE A 139 -6.94 18.51 20.55
C PHE A 139 -5.42 18.24 20.59
N CYS A 140 -4.96 17.46 21.57
CA CYS A 140 -3.55 17.08 21.67
C CYS A 140 -3.08 16.19 20.50
N GLY A 141 -3.92 15.23 20.09
CA GLY A 141 -3.62 14.36 18.95
C GLY A 141 -3.64 15.12 17.62
N LEU A 142 -4.59 16.05 17.48
CA LEU A 142 -4.69 16.95 16.32
C LEU A 142 -3.43 17.83 16.19
N MET A 143 -2.99 18.47 17.27
CA MET A 143 -1.78 19.31 17.25
C MET A 143 -0.54 18.51 16.87
N ARG A 144 -0.42 17.26 17.33
CA ARG A 144 0.69 16.39 16.92
C ARG A 144 0.67 16.09 15.41
N ALA A 145 -0.51 15.81 14.86
CA ALA A 145 -0.69 15.57 13.43
C ALA A 145 -0.46 16.83 12.57
N ILE A 146 -0.73 18.03 13.12
CA ILE A 146 -0.43 19.31 12.45
C ILE A 146 1.08 19.60 12.48
N VAL A 147 1.74 19.42 13.64
CA VAL A 147 3.14 19.81 13.84
C VAL A 147 4.12 18.88 13.13
N CYS A 148 3.89 17.56 13.17
CA CYS A 148 4.72 16.60 12.44
C CYS A 148 3.87 15.48 11.82
N PRO A 149 3.18 15.74 10.70
CA PRO A 149 2.36 14.72 10.04
C PRO A 149 3.16 13.52 9.56
N CYS A 150 4.39 13.72 9.08
CA CYS A 150 5.27 12.62 8.66
C CYS A 150 5.66 11.70 9.82
N CYS A 151 5.93 12.24 11.02
CA CYS A 151 6.21 11.44 12.21
C CYS A 151 5.01 10.58 12.60
N VAL A 152 3.79 11.14 12.54
CA VAL A 152 2.57 10.39 12.86
C VAL A 152 2.30 9.33 11.79
N ALA A 153 2.46 9.66 10.51
CA ALA A 153 2.35 8.72 9.40
C ALA A 153 3.33 7.53 9.56
N ALA A 154 4.58 7.82 9.93
CA ALA A 154 5.59 6.81 10.18
C ALA A 154 5.24 5.91 11.37
N GLU A 155 4.75 6.50 12.48
CA GLU A 155 4.31 5.73 13.65
C GLU A 155 3.11 4.83 13.32
N VAL A 156 2.13 5.32 12.56
CA VAL A 156 1.00 4.48 12.15
C VAL A 156 1.48 3.32 11.28
N ARG A 157 2.38 3.58 10.34
CA ARG A 157 2.87 2.51 9.48
C ARG A 157 3.71 1.48 10.22
N SER A 158 4.56 1.89 11.15
CA SER A 158 5.34 0.91 11.93
C SER A 158 4.44 -0.02 12.76
N ILE A 159 3.21 0.42 13.08
CA ILE A 159 2.18 -0.43 13.66
C ILE A 159 1.59 -1.41 12.61
N LEU A 160 1.22 -0.92 11.43
CA LEU A 160 0.57 -1.73 10.40
C LEU A 160 1.52 -2.72 9.70
N GLN A 161 2.76 -2.31 9.48
CA GLN A 161 3.80 -3.03 8.76
C GLN A 161 5.12 -2.88 9.55
N PRO A 162 5.30 -3.63 10.65
CA PRO A 162 6.54 -3.60 11.41
C PRO A 162 7.67 -4.16 10.54
N THR A 163 8.54 -3.29 10.04
CA THR A 163 9.72 -3.70 9.28
C THR A 163 10.89 -3.99 10.21
N ALA A 164 11.77 -4.92 9.81
CA ALA A 164 12.97 -5.25 10.56
C ALA A 164 13.98 -4.09 10.49
N SER A 165 13.83 -3.12 11.40
CA SER A 165 14.78 -2.02 11.68
C SER A 165 15.40 -1.34 10.46
N GLY A 166 14.84 -0.21 10.01
CA GLY A 166 15.55 0.66 9.07
C GLY A 166 14.72 1.62 8.24
N ASP A 167 13.39 1.44 8.12
CA ASP A 167 12.58 2.20 7.14
C ASP A 167 12.06 3.55 7.65
N ASP A 168 12.56 4.08 8.76
CA ASP A 168 12.03 5.32 9.35
C ASP A 168 12.14 6.50 8.39
N CYS A 169 13.23 6.58 7.63
CA CYS A 169 13.40 7.60 6.59
C CYS A 169 12.37 7.43 5.45
N PHE A 170 12.17 6.20 4.97
CA PHE A 170 11.17 5.91 3.94
C PHE A 170 9.76 6.29 4.43
N ASN A 171 9.43 5.89 5.65
CA ASN A 171 8.14 6.14 6.27
C ASN A 171 7.89 7.64 6.49
N CYS A 172 8.93 8.42 6.78
CA CYS A 172 8.83 9.86 6.99
C CYS A 172 8.74 10.65 5.67
N PHE A 173 9.57 10.31 4.68
CA PHE A 173 9.72 11.12 3.47
C PHE A 173 8.88 10.65 2.28
N CYS A 174 8.64 9.34 2.17
CA CYS A 174 8.06 8.76 0.96
C CYS A 174 6.56 8.45 1.15
N ILE A 175 6.04 8.44 2.39
CA ILE A 175 4.63 8.18 2.69
C ILE A 175 3.85 9.47 2.81
N ASN A 176 2.86 9.61 1.95
CA ASN A 176 1.91 10.70 2.06
C ASN A 176 1.03 10.49 3.31
N PRO A 177 0.99 11.41 4.27
CA PRO A 177 0.11 11.30 5.45
C PRO A 177 -1.36 11.08 5.08
N ALA A 178 -1.83 11.61 3.95
CA ALA A 178 -3.19 11.38 3.45
C ALA A 178 -3.46 9.90 3.06
N SER A 179 -2.42 9.15 2.68
CA SER A 179 -2.53 7.73 2.36
C SER A 179 -2.70 6.81 3.58
N VAL A 180 -2.34 7.30 4.77
CA VAL A 180 -2.23 6.47 5.97
C VAL A 180 -3.62 6.10 6.52
N TYR A 181 -4.57 7.01 6.41
CA TYR A 181 -5.93 6.77 6.87
C TYR A 181 -6.59 5.60 6.14
N GLY A 182 -6.59 5.59 4.81
CA GLY A 182 -7.12 4.47 4.03
C GLY A 182 -6.28 3.20 4.15
N GLN A 183 -4.98 3.29 4.42
CA GLN A 183 -4.16 2.13 4.78
C GLN A 183 -4.66 1.43 6.04
N VAL A 184 -4.88 2.17 7.13
CA VAL A 184 -5.42 1.65 8.39
C VAL A 184 -6.76 0.97 8.15
N ARG A 185 -7.65 1.62 7.39
CA ARG A 185 -8.98 1.10 7.11
C ARG A 185 -8.95 -0.16 6.27
N ASN A 186 -8.18 -0.17 5.18
CA ASN A 186 -8.02 -1.36 4.35
C ASN A 186 -7.40 -2.51 5.16
N HIS A 187 -6.41 -2.20 6.01
CA HIS A 187 -5.75 -3.18 6.87
C HIS A 187 -6.68 -3.81 7.90
N TYR A 188 -7.54 -3.02 8.54
CA TYR A 188 -8.49 -3.52 9.55
C TYR A 188 -9.87 -3.87 8.99
N GLY A 189 -10.08 -3.80 7.67
CA GLY A 189 -11.37 -4.09 7.04
C GLY A 189 -12.50 -3.13 7.44
N ILE A 190 -12.19 -1.84 7.64
CA ILE A 190 -13.15 -0.85 8.13
C ILE A 190 -13.83 -0.09 6.98
N PHE A 191 -15.14 -0.22 6.87
CA PHE A 191 -15.95 0.37 5.79
C PHE A 191 -16.66 1.66 6.22
N SER A 192 -16.86 2.55 5.25
CA SER A 192 -17.46 3.88 5.44
C SER A 192 -18.94 3.79 5.13
N ASP A 193 -19.77 4.43 5.94
CA ASP A 193 -21.20 4.52 5.67
C ASP A 193 -21.48 5.38 4.41
N CYS A 194 -20.55 6.27 4.05
CA CYS A 194 -20.59 7.09 2.83
C CYS A 194 -19.83 6.47 1.65
N GLY A 195 -19.47 5.18 1.73
CA GLY A 195 -18.63 4.50 0.75
C GLY A 195 -17.21 5.09 0.64
N ASP A 196 -16.55 4.83 -0.48
CA ASP A 196 -15.14 5.22 -0.72
C ASP A 196 -14.90 6.74 -0.73
N GLY A 197 -15.97 7.55 -0.74
CA GLY A 197 -15.89 9.01 -0.70
C GLY A 197 -15.33 9.54 0.63
N GLU A 198 -15.63 8.90 1.77
CA GLU A 198 -15.04 9.31 3.07
C GLU A 198 -13.52 9.13 3.05
N ASP A 199 -13.06 8.01 2.50
CA ASP A 199 -11.64 7.64 2.48
C ASP A 199 -10.82 8.56 1.58
N ILE A 200 -11.44 9.17 0.57
CA ILE A 200 -10.80 10.16 -0.30
C ILE A 200 -10.91 11.56 0.30
N CYS A 201 -12.12 11.99 0.67
CA CYS A 201 -12.37 13.36 1.09
C CYS A 201 -11.75 13.68 2.45
N LEU A 202 -11.83 12.78 3.43
CA LEU A 202 -11.36 13.06 4.78
C LEU A 202 -9.84 13.31 4.81
N PRO A 203 -8.99 12.51 4.15
CA PRO A 203 -7.56 12.79 4.12
C PRO A 203 -7.18 13.98 3.25
N LEU A 204 -7.97 14.34 2.23
CA LEU A 204 -7.71 15.50 1.38
C LEU A 204 -8.10 16.82 2.04
N PHE A 205 -9.27 16.88 2.68
CA PHE A 205 -9.82 18.13 3.23
C PHE A 205 -9.62 18.27 4.74
N CYS A 206 -9.41 17.18 5.47
CA CYS A 206 -9.27 17.14 6.93
C CYS A 206 -8.09 16.25 7.35
N PHE A 207 -6.95 16.39 6.65
CA PHE A 207 -5.81 15.51 6.82
C PHE A 207 -5.35 15.33 8.28
N PRO A 208 -5.26 16.37 9.14
CA PRO A 208 -4.75 16.18 10.49
C PRO A 208 -5.71 15.35 11.35
N CYS A 209 -7.02 15.52 11.16
CA CYS A 209 -8.03 14.72 11.83
C CYS A 209 -7.98 13.27 11.34
N SER A 210 -7.93 13.05 10.02
CA SER A 210 -7.83 11.71 9.45
C SER A 210 -6.60 10.94 9.97
N LEU A 211 -5.47 11.63 10.09
CA LEU A 211 -4.20 11.05 10.51
C LEU A 211 -4.18 10.73 12.01
N ASN A 212 -4.70 11.64 12.85
CA ASN A 212 -4.84 11.37 14.28
C ASN A 212 -5.82 10.22 14.56
N ARG A 213 -6.91 10.13 13.78
CA ARG A 213 -7.86 9.02 13.86
C ARG A 213 -7.19 7.70 13.46
N ALA A 214 -6.41 7.70 12.37
CA ALA A 214 -5.60 6.55 11.94
C ALA A 214 -4.65 6.06 13.05
N LEU A 215 -3.99 6.99 13.76
CA LEU A 215 -3.12 6.67 14.90
C LEU A 215 -3.89 6.07 16.08
N THR A 216 -5.04 6.66 16.42
CA THR A 216 -5.86 6.20 17.55
C THR A 216 -6.38 4.78 17.32
N GLU A 217 -6.89 4.50 16.11
CA GLU A 217 -7.35 3.16 15.71
C GLU A 217 -6.22 2.14 15.68
N SER A 218 -5.05 2.52 15.15
CA SER A 218 -3.90 1.61 15.13
C SER A 218 -3.46 1.24 16.55
N LYS A 219 -3.46 2.19 17.49
CA LYS A 219 -3.09 1.95 18.89
C LYS A 219 -4.13 1.17 19.69
N SER A 220 -5.42 1.41 19.46
CA SER A 220 -6.49 0.69 20.17
C SER A 220 -6.47 -0.81 19.84
N ARG A 221 -6.18 -1.15 18.58
CA ARG A 221 -6.15 -2.53 18.10
C ARG A 221 -4.91 -3.31 18.52
N ILE A 222 -3.77 -2.65 18.76
CA ILE A 222 -2.63 -3.29 19.45
C ILE A 222 -3.05 -3.77 20.85
N LYS A 223 -3.78 -2.95 21.60
CA LYS A 223 -4.16 -3.26 22.98
C LYS A 223 -5.22 -4.36 23.10
N GLY A 224 -6.06 -4.53 22.06
CA GLY A 224 -7.11 -5.54 22.01
C GLY A 224 -6.71 -6.87 21.37
N SER A 225 -5.52 -6.96 20.76
CA SER A 225 -5.10 -8.17 20.06
C SER A 225 -4.33 -9.10 21.00
N PRO A 226 -4.76 -10.37 21.17
CA PRO A 226 -3.87 -11.35 21.79
C PRO A 226 -2.58 -11.38 20.96
N ALA A 227 -1.43 -11.30 21.64
CA ALA A 227 -0.13 -11.25 20.99
C ALA A 227 -0.04 -12.30 19.87
N PRO A 228 0.49 -11.96 18.68
CA PRO A 228 0.72 -12.95 17.65
C PRO A 228 1.57 -14.07 18.24
N ARG A 229 0.98 -15.27 18.37
CA ARG A 229 1.75 -16.47 18.67
C ARG A 229 2.58 -16.77 17.43
N PHE A 230 3.79 -16.23 17.40
CA PHE A 230 4.83 -16.75 16.52
C PHE A 230 5.09 -18.18 16.99
N GLY A 231 4.49 -19.15 16.29
CA GLY A 231 4.83 -20.55 16.45
C GLY A 231 6.28 -20.74 16.02
N LEU A 232 7.11 -21.16 16.96
CA LEU A 232 8.40 -21.81 16.70
C LEU A 232 8.18 -23.12 15.95
#